data_AF-A0A535T042-F1
#
_entry.id   AF-A0A535T042-F1
#
_cell.length_a   1.000
_cell.length_b   1.000
_cell.length_c   1.000
_cell.angle_alpha   90.00
_cell.angle_beta   90.00
_cell.angle_gamma   90.00
#
_symmetry.space_group_name_H-M   'P 1'
#
loop_
_entity.id
_entity.type
_entity.pdbx_description
1 polymer ?
#
loop_
_entity_poly.entity_id
_entity_poly.type
_entity_poly.pdbx_seq_one_letter_code
_entity_poly.pdbx_strand_id
1 'polypeptide(L)'
;MLKNDHFFAVSARDGSMKPGEFAGDGLWSGDTRILSTLRVLVDGVEPTAVGLQADDGSATFELEGAGVHVQRVRFVDEGLHERITVANRGSTNVDVTLDVEVAADFAAMLGIRGAVPELASPVPVPAVAAVDGIRFVRDGHLTRVITQPHGLKHQLRLEPGEEFVLTLDVVPGSAQVTLDFDSGLRAARDIYPRWAAECMSVRTDNPVLNELLDQAIADIRMLSNSYDTGIYPTAGLPWFAVPFGRDTLISSTLLLHVNPEIARGVLRYLAKHQGKRVDESSEEQPGKILHEVRTGEVVERGLWPHILYGTIDATALFLCALTETEDWTHDHRFADELWPAAEAALAWCGTYGDPDGDGYLDADGGRARNQGWKDSDDPLTNTDGGEVARPAALGFEGARRGAQATFQPRLLDREGEVHRPGPRQLEASGASDHLESRALPLDADPRPPQGGACGEPALVPRAFFRLGHPHAVRPRGQLRPVQLPQRLRLAVRHCARRRRDAAVRFRQGGRAHRAG
;
A
#
# COMPACT_ATOMS: atom_id res chain seq x y z
N MET A 1 -12.57 2.48 10.57
CA MET A 1 -12.07 3.42 9.55
C MET A 1 -12.84 3.15 8.28
N LEU A 2 -13.15 4.16 7.50
CA LEU A 2 -13.83 4.05 6.20
C LEU A 2 -13.02 4.83 5.17
N LYS A 3 -12.98 4.37 3.92
CA LYS A 3 -12.28 5.06 2.84
C LYS A 3 -12.95 4.81 1.51
N ASN A 4 -13.08 5.87 0.72
CA ASN A 4 -13.34 5.78 -0.72
C ASN A 4 -12.43 6.77 -1.45
N ASP A 5 -11.62 6.25 -2.38
CA ASP A 5 -10.57 7.00 -3.07
C ASP A 5 -9.75 7.86 -2.11
N HIS A 6 -9.62 9.16 -2.38
CA HIS A 6 -8.82 10.11 -1.59
C HIS A 6 -9.47 10.53 -0.26
N PHE A 7 -10.69 10.09 0.02
CA PHE A 7 -11.41 10.44 1.24
C PHE A 7 -11.39 9.28 2.23
N PHE A 8 -11.03 9.56 3.48
CA PHE A 8 -11.10 8.56 4.53
C PHE A 8 -11.45 9.16 5.89
N ALA A 9 -12.13 8.37 6.71
CA ALA A 9 -12.57 8.74 8.05
C ALA A 9 -11.98 7.79 9.09
N VAL A 10 -11.33 8.37 10.10
CA VAL A 10 -10.84 7.68 11.29
C VAL A 10 -11.65 8.17 12.49
N SER A 11 -12.19 7.23 13.25
CA SER A 11 -13.02 7.52 14.42
C SER A 11 -12.92 6.38 15.43
N ALA A 12 -13.26 6.68 16.68
CA ALA A 12 -13.42 5.68 17.73
C ALA A 12 -14.58 4.70 17.44
N ARG A 13 -14.70 3.66 18.27
CA ARG A 13 -15.72 2.60 18.13
C ARG A 13 -17.15 3.08 18.42
N ASP A 14 -17.31 4.27 18.97
CA ASP A 14 -18.59 4.98 19.14
C ASP A 14 -18.90 5.93 17.95
N GLY A 15 -18.01 5.98 16.96
CA GLY A 15 -18.07 6.86 15.79
C GLY A 15 -17.60 8.28 16.07
N SER A 16 -17.18 8.63 17.28
CA SER A 16 -16.68 9.96 17.62
C SER A 16 -15.31 10.22 17.01
N MET A 17 -15.07 11.48 16.62
CA MET A 17 -13.76 11.97 16.20
C MET A 17 -13.32 13.01 17.22
N LYS A 18 -12.20 12.77 17.89
CA LYS A 18 -11.70 13.62 18.98
C LYS A 18 -10.19 13.85 18.81
N PRO A 19 -9.78 15.03 18.33
CA PRO A 19 -8.37 15.35 18.19
C PRO A 19 -7.65 15.19 19.53
N GLY A 20 -6.61 14.36 19.57
CA GLY A 20 -5.77 14.16 20.76
C GLY A 20 -5.97 12.84 21.49
N GLU A 21 -7.08 12.12 21.28
CA GLU A 21 -7.21 10.73 21.78
C GLU A 21 -6.48 9.75 20.86
N PHE A 22 -6.67 9.91 19.55
CA PHE A 22 -5.95 9.19 18.51
C PHE A 22 -5.44 10.18 17.48
N ALA A 23 -4.14 10.13 17.17
CA ALA A 23 -3.51 11.13 16.30
C ALA A 23 -4.20 11.25 14.92
N GLY A 24 -4.75 10.16 14.40
CA GLY A 24 -5.36 10.10 13.06
C GLY A 24 -6.83 10.49 12.97
N ASP A 25 -7.51 10.77 14.09
CA ASP A 25 -8.95 11.02 14.11
C ASP A 25 -9.35 12.19 13.19
N GLY A 26 -10.45 12.00 12.47
CA GLY A 26 -11.03 13.00 11.58
C GLY A 26 -11.46 12.45 10.23
N LEU A 27 -12.06 13.34 9.43
CA LEU A 27 -12.27 13.17 8.00
C LEU A 27 -11.12 13.82 7.24
N TRP A 28 -10.53 13.06 6.33
CA TRP A 28 -9.39 13.45 5.53
C TRP A 28 -9.75 13.48 4.05
N SER A 29 -9.21 14.47 3.34
CA SER A 29 -9.20 14.57 1.89
C SER A 29 -7.74 14.65 1.45
N GLY A 30 -7.21 13.55 0.92
CA GLY A 30 -5.77 13.38 0.70
C GLY A 30 -4.98 13.60 2.00
N ASP A 31 -4.01 14.52 1.96
CA ASP A 31 -3.14 14.86 3.09
C ASP A 31 -3.74 15.93 4.04
N THR A 32 -5.00 16.34 3.87
CA THR A 32 -5.62 17.42 4.67
C THR A 32 -6.81 16.91 5.50
N ARG A 33 -6.79 17.17 6.82
CA ARG A 33 -7.93 16.88 7.71
C ARG A 33 -9.01 17.94 7.59
N ILE A 34 -10.08 17.64 6.87
CA ILE A 34 -11.18 18.56 6.59
C ILE A 34 -12.23 18.62 7.70
N LEU A 35 -12.26 17.62 8.59
CA LEU A 35 -13.05 17.62 9.83
C LEU A 35 -12.20 17.00 10.94
N SER A 36 -12.00 17.73 12.03
CA SER A 36 -11.21 17.26 13.17
C SER A 36 -12.07 16.68 14.27
N THR A 37 -13.27 17.24 14.49
CA THR A 37 -14.18 16.82 15.56
C THR A 37 -15.56 16.48 15.00
N LEU A 38 -16.12 15.37 15.48
CA LEU A 38 -17.50 14.97 15.28
C LEU A 38 -17.94 14.16 16.50
N ARG A 39 -18.75 14.78 17.38
CA ARG A 39 -19.26 14.16 18.60
C ARG A 39 -20.77 14.25 18.62
N VAL A 40 -21.41 13.20 19.13
CA VAL A 40 -22.85 13.16 19.37
C VAL A 40 -23.04 13.11 20.87
N LEU A 41 -23.81 14.05 21.41
CA LEU A 41 -24.14 14.13 22.82
C LEU A 41 -25.65 14.08 23.00
N VAL A 42 -26.08 13.38 24.06
CA VAL A 42 -27.46 13.37 24.53
C VAL A 42 -27.45 13.95 25.94
N ASP A 43 -28.19 15.04 26.16
CA ASP A 43 -28.17 15.83 27.39
C ASP A 43 -26.76 16.28 27.82
N GLY A 44 -25.94 16.64 26.83
CA GLY A 44 -24.56 17.10 27.04
C GLY A 44 -23.56 16.01 27.40
N VAL A 45 -23.94 14.73 27.32
CA VAL A 45 -23.07 13.58 27.60
C VAL A 45 -22.99 12.68 26.38
N GLU A 46 -21.81 12.14 26.08
CA GLU A 46 -21.67 11.15 25.01
C GLU A 46 -22.33 9.83 25.41
N PRO A 47 -23.22 9.27 24.55
CA PRO A 47 -23.82 7.98 24.81
C PRO A 47 -22.77 6.85 24.74
N THR A 48 -22.99 5.80 25.51
CA THR A 48 -22.07 4.66 25.62
C THR A 48 -22.21 3.73 24.43
N ALA A 49 -21.10 3.33 23.80
CA ALA A 49 -21.14 2.35 22.73
C ALA A 49 -21.54 0.96 23.24
N VAL A 50 -22.58 0.39 22.62
CA VAL A 50 -23.08 -0.97 22.88
C VAL A 50 -22.88 -1.90 21.69
N GLY A 51 -22.65 -1.37 20.50
CA GLY A 51 -22.43 -2.16 19.29
C GLY A 51 -21.69 -1.39 18.19
N LEU A 52 -20.98 -2.16 17.36
CA LEU A 52 -20.36 -1.68 16.13
C LEU A 52 -20.46 -2.79 15.09
N GLN A 53 -21.12 -2.49 13.97
CA GLN A 53 -21.05 -3.30 12.76
C GLN A 53 -20.37 -2.47 11.69
N ALA A 54 -19.30 -2.99 11.10
CA ALA A 54 -18.72 -2.41 9.89
C ALA A 54 -18.88 -3.41 8.77
N ASP A 55 -19.34 -2.92 7.62
CA ASP A 55 -19.12 -3.57 6.33
C ASP A 55 -18.04 -2.79 5.58
N ASP A 56 -17.67 -3.24 4.39
CA ASP A 56 -16.52 -2.65 3.71
C ASP A 56 -16.74 -1.19 3.29
N GLY A 57 -17.99 -0.78 3.03
CA GLY A 57 -18.36 0.56 2.56
C GLY A 57 -18.99 1.48 3.60
N SER A 58 -19.37 0.96 4.77
CA SER A 58 -20.10 1.70 5.78
C SER A 58 -19.93 1.15 7.20
N ALA A 59 -20.24 1.97 8.20
CA ALA A 59 -20.22 1.58 9.60
C ALA A 59 -21.50 1.99 10.30
N THR A 60 -22.06 1.07 11.09
CA THR A 60 -23.17 1.29 12.01
C THR A 60 -22.66 1.25 13.44
N PHE A 61 -22.89 2.33 14.18
CA PHE A 61 -22.56 2.46 15.59
C PHE A 61 -23.85 2.46 16.40
N GLU A 62 -23.93 1.59 17.41
CA GLU A 62 -25.07 1.50 18.31
C GLU A 62 -24.66 2.00 19.69
N LEU A 63 -25.37 3.02 20.18
CA LEU A 63 -25.05 3.73 21.41
C LEU A 63 -26.30 3.83 22.32
N GLU A 64 -26.08 3.93 23.63
CA GLU A 64 -27.15 4.12 24.61
C GLU A 64 -26.80 5.25 25.58
N GLY A 65 -27.76 6.11 25.88
CA GLY A 65 -27.59 7.22 26.82
C GLY A 65 -28.90 7.93 27.11
N ALA A 66 -29.05 8.47 28.33
CA ALA A 66 -30.23 9.24 28.75
C ALA A 66 -31.59 8.59 28.45
N GLY A 67 -31.67 7.25 28.50
CA GLY A 67 -32.92 6.51 28.23
C GLY A 67 -33.31 6.39 26.76
N VAL A 68 -32.45 6.82 25.83
CA VAL A 68 -32.62 6.64 24.38
C VAL A 68 -31.54 5.74 23.79
N HIS A 69 -31.89 5.11 22.68
CA HIS A 69 -30.96 4.40 21.81
C HIS A 69 -30.56 5.32 20.65
N VAL A 70 -29.27 5.43 20.38
CA VAL A 70 -28.73 6.23 19.27
C VAL A 70 -28.03 5.33 18.28
N GLN A 71 -28.55 5.25 17.06
CA GLN A 71 -27.91 4.55 15.94
C GLN A 71 -27.25 5.58 15.03
N ARG A 72 -26.00 5.33 14.63
CA ARG A 72 -25.29 6.16 13.65
C ARG A 72 -24.89 5.27 12.48
N VAL A 73 -25.32 5.60 11.27
CA VAL A 73 -24.90 4.90 10.04
C VAL A 73 -24.05 5.85 9.21
N ARG A 74 -22.82 5.48 8.90
CA ARG A 74 -21.84 6.32 8.22
C ARG A 74 -21.28 5.65 6.97
N PHE A 75 -21.11 6.42 5.90
CA PHE A 75 -20.25 6.06 4.75
C PHE A 75 -19.38 7.25 4.33
N VAL A 76 -18.39 6.99 3.48
CA VAL A 76 -17.47 8.01 2.94
C VAL A 76 -17.52 7.95 1.42
N ASP A 77 -17.83 9.07 0.79
CA ASP A 77 -17.83 9.26 -0.66
C ASP A 77 -17.74 10.76 -0.98
N GLU A 78 -16.62 11.22 -1.52
CA GLU A 78 -16.35 12.68 -1.69
C GLU A 78 -16.58 13.54 -0.43
N GLY A 79 -16.59 12.92 0.75
CA GLY A 79 -17.06 13.52 2.00
C GLY A 79 -17.48 12.44 3.00
N LEU A 80 -18.02 12.86 4.14
CA LEU A 80 -18.60 11.98 5.14
C LEU A 80 -20.10 12.19 5.18
N HIS A 81 -20.84 11.10 5.13
CA HIS A 81 -22.29 11.09 5.17
C HIS A 81 -22.75 10.24 6.35
N GLU A 82 -23.60 10.79 7.19
CA GLU A 82 -24.06 10.14 8.41
C GLU A 82 -25.55 10.33 8.66
N ARG A 83 -26.23 9.25 9.05
CA ARG A 83 -27.59 9.27 9.58
C ARG A 83 -27.54 8.93 11.06
N ILE A 84 -28.05 9.84 11.89
CA ILE A 84 -28.15 9.70 13.35
C ILE A 84 -29.63 9.52 13.68
N THR A 85 -29.98 8.36 14.21
CA THR A 85 -31.34 8.03 14.65
C THR A 85 -31.37 7.96 16.17
N VAL A 86 -32.16 8.81 16.81
CA VAL A 86 -32.41 8.81 18.27
C VAL A 86 -33.79 8.21 18.51
N ALA A 87 -33.85 7.06 19.16
CA ALA A 87 -35.09 6.30 19.34
C ALA A 87 -35.40 6.04 20.81
N ASN A 88 -36.66 6.24 21.19
CA ASN A 88 -37.16 5.81 22.50
C ASN A 88 -37.67 4.36 22.41
N ARG A 89 -36.84 3.41 22.86
CA ARG A 89 -37.21 1.98 22.93
C ARG A 89 -37.85 1.59 24.28
N GLY A 90 -38.09 2.57 25.16
CA GLY A 90 -38.69 2.37 26.48
C GLY A 90 -40.22 2.37 26.45
N SER A 91 -40.82 2.41 27.64
CA SER A 91 -42.27 2.43 27.85
C SER A 91 -42.81 3.76 28.36
N THR A 92 -41.94 4.76 28.55
CA THR A 92 -42.29 6.10 29.04
C THR A 92 -41.78 7.16 28.08
N ASN A 93 -42.40 8.34 28.08
CA ASN A 93 -41.91 9.48 27.32
C ASN A 93 -40.52 9.90 27.79
N VAL A 94 -39.68 10.33 26.86
CA VAL A 94 -38.33 10.82 27.13
C VAL A 94 -38.16 12.20 26.51
N ASP A 95 -37.76 13.17 27.33
CA ASP A 95 -37.39 14.52 26.89
C ASP A 95 -35.85 14.61 26.95
N VAL A 96 -35.19 14.77 25.79
CA VAL A 96 -33.72 14.83 25.67
C VAL A 96 -33.28 15.92 24.70
N THR A 97 -32.06 16.40 24.85
CA THR A 97 -31.41 17.27 23.87
C THR A 97 -30.34 16.49 23.11
N LEU A 98 -30.48 16.41 21.79
CA LEU A 98 -29.42 15.96 20.89
C LEU A 98 -28.52 17.14 20.54
N ASP A 99 -27.22 17.01 20.77
CA ASP A 99 -26.18 17.96 20.37
C ASP A 99 -25.15 17.26 19.48
N VAL A 100 -24.84 17.84 18.32
CA VAL A 100 -23.80 17.38 17.41
C VAL A 100 -22.68 18.43 17.36
N GLU A 101 -21.54 18.10 17.95
CA GLU A 101 -20.38 18.99 17.95
C GLU A 101 -19.47 18.69 16.77
N VAL A 102 -19.12 19.73 16.01
CA VAL A 102 -18.24 19.64 14.85
C VAL A 102 -17.17 20.72 14.88
N ALA A 103 -15.97 20.38 14.44
CA ALA A 103 -14.88 21.32 14.24
C ALA A 103 -14.02 20.89 13.05
N ALA A 104 -13.41 21.87 12.38
CA ALA A 104 -12.41 21.64 11.34
C ALA A 104 -11.15 22.42 11.67
N ASP A 105 -9.99 21.86 11.34
CA ASP A 105 -8.70 22.47 11.61
C ASP A 105 -7.73 22.43 10.43
N PHE A 106 -8.15 21.87 9.27
CA PHE A 106 -7.37 21.73 8.03
C PHE A 106 -5.93 21.27 8.27
N ALA A 107 -5.72 20.38 9.25
CA ALA A 107 -4.39 19.94 9.63
C ALA A 107 -3.73 19.14 8.50
N ALA A 108 -2.45 19.41 8.26
CA ALA A 108 -1.64 18.60 7.35
C ALA A 108 -1.21 17.27 7.98
N MET A 109 -1.30 16.18 7.23
CA MET A 109 -0.98 14.83 7.71
C MET A 109 0.44 14.71 8.26
N LEU A 110 1.44 15.28 7.57
CA LEU A 110 2.83 15.23 8.04
C LEU A 110 3.06 16.10 9.29
N GLY A 111 2.24 17.13 9.51
CA GLY A 111 2.23 17.90 10.75
C GLY A 111 1.74 17.04 11.92
N ILE A 112 0.58 16.40 11.75
CA ILE A 112 0.01 15.47 12.74
C ILE A 112 0.94 14.29 13.05
N ARG A 113 1.59 13.72 12.03
CA ARG A 113 2.57 12.64 12.18
C ARG A 113 3.85 13.09 12.90
N GLY A 114 4.12 14.40 12.98
CA GLY A 114 5.32 14.97 13.59
C GLY A 114 6.54 15.03 12.65
N ALA A 115 6.36 14.74 11.36
CA ALA A 115 7.41 14.87 10.34
C ALA A 115 7.68 16.33 9.95
N VAL A 116 6.69 17.21 10.16
CA VAL A 116 6.80 18.67 9.94
C VAL A 116 6.38 19.39 11.23
N PRO A 117 7.32 19.62 12.17
CA PRO A 117 7.02 20.20 13.48
C PRO A 117 6.33 21.56 13.43
N GLU A 118 6.56 22.35 12.38
CA GLU A 118 5.94 23.65 12.14
C GLU A 118 4.40 23.57 12.04
N LEU A 119 3.86 22.39 11.70
CA LEU A 119 2.44 22.14 11.52
C LEU A 119 1.86 21.14 12.55
N ALA A 120 2.59 20.83 13.63
CA ALA A 120 2.21 19.80 14.59
C ALA A 120 1.05 20.18 15.54
N SER A 121 0.68 21.47 15.59
CA SER A 121 -0.34 21.99 16.51
C SER A 121 -1.43 22.74 15.75
N PRO A 122 -2.33 22.03 15.04
CA PRO A 122 -3.40 22.67 14.31
C PRO A 122 -4.41 23.32 15.27
N VAL A 123 -4.91 24.49 14.88
CA VAL A 123 -5.93 25.23 15.64
C VAL A 123 -7.27 25.11 14.91
N PRO A 124 -8.36 24.75 15.62
CA PRO A 124 -9.70 24.74 15.06
C PRO A 124 -10.09 26.11 14.49
N VAL A 125 -10.75 26.08 13.34
CA VAL A 125 -11.24 27.27 12.64
C VAL A 125 -12.65 27.61 13.15
N PRO A 126 -12.99 28.90 13.33
CA PRO A 126 -14.34 29.30 13.68
C PRO A 126 -15.38 28.84 12.66
N ALA A 127 -16.49 28.30 13.15
CA ALA A 127 -17.63 27.98 12.31
C ALA A 127 -18.33 29.26 11.82
N VAL A 128 -18.72 29.29 10.56
CA VAL A 128 -19.53 30.35 9.96
C VAL A 128 -20.89 29.77 9.61
N ALA A 129 -21.98 30.42 10.03
CA ALA A 129 -23.32 30.00 9.67
C ALA A 129 -23.53 30.05 8.14
N ALA A 130 -24.23 29.05 7.62
CA ALA A 130 -24.67 28.96 6.23
C ALA A 130 -26.19 28.68 6.19
N VAL A 131 -26.79 28.76 5.00
CA VAL A 131 -28.24 28.57 4.82
C VAL A 131 -28.68 27.14 5.20
N ASP A 132 -27.81 26.17 4.95
CA ASP A 132 -28.05 24.74 5.05
C ASP A 132 -27.27 24.07 6.20
N GLY A 133 -26.54 24.84 7.00
CA GLY A 133 -25.76 24.34 8.13
C GLY A 133 -24.63 25.30 8.51
N ILE A 134 -23.41 24.80 8.57
CA ILE A 134 -22.22 25.61 8.88
C ILE A 134 -21.11 25.36 7.87
N ARG A 135 -20.15 26.27 7.82
CA ARG A 135 -18.93 26.12 7.02
C ARG A 135 -17.69 26.55 7.78
N PHE A 136 -16.57 25.93 7.45
CA PHE A 136 -15.23 26.27 7.94
C PHE A 136 -14.38 26.69 6.75
N VAL A 137 -13.62 27.77 6.88
CA VAL A 137 -12.79 28.32 5.79
C VAL A 137 -11.43 28.73 6.32
N ARG A 138 -10.36 28.23 5.68
CA ARG A 138 -8.98 28.69 5.91
C ARG A 138 -8.16 28.55 4.65
N ASP A 139 -7.46 29.61 4.26
CA ASP A 139 -6.45 29.61 3.19
C ASP A 139 -6.91 28.95 1.88
N GLY A 140 -8.18 29.16 1.49
CA GLY A 140 -8.76 28.59 0.26
C GLY A 140 -9.41 27.21 0.44
N HIS A 141 -9.19 26.52 1.56
CA HIS A 141 -9.94 25.34 1.93
C HIS A 141 -11.32 25.70 2.50
N LEU A 142 -12.32 24.89 2.13
CA LEU A 142 -13.70 25.04 2.58
C LEU A 142 -14.26 23.66 2.93
N THR A 143 -14.79 23.51 4.14
CA THR A 143 -15.62 22.37 4.55
C THR A 143 -17.02 22.87 4.85
N ARG A 144 -18.05 22.21 4.32
CA ARG A 144 -19.46 22.45 4.66
C ARG A 144 -19.97 21.29 5.50
N VAL A 145 -20.70 21.61 6.57
CA VAL A 145 -21.46 20.64 7.37
C VAL A 145 -22.92 21.00 7.19
N ILE A 146 -23.68 20.08 6.61
CA ILE A 146 -25.07 20.25 6.22
C ILE A 146 -25.89 19.26 7.02
N THR A 147 -27.05 19.68 7.49
CA THR A 147 -27.91 18.85 8.34
C THR A 147 -29.35 18.93 7.92
N GLN A 148 -30.05 17.80 7.95
CA GLN A 148 -31.50 17.74 7.77
C GLN A 148 -32.13 16.86 8.87
N PRO A 149 -33.04 17.41 9.71
CA PRO A 149 -33.47 18.81 9.78
C PRO A 149 -32.32 19.78 10.12
N HIS A 150 -32.49 21.06 9.80
CA HIS A 150 -31.43 22.07 10.00
C HIS A 150 -31.10 22.27 11.47
N GLY A 151 -29.79 22.33 11.76
CA GLY A 151 -29.27 22.62 13.09
C GLY A 151 -28.50 21.44 13.68
N LEU A 152 -27.58 21.78 14.57
CA LEU A 152 -26.74 20.83 15.29
C LEU A 152 -27.26 20.52 16.70
N LYS A 153 -28.32 21.21 17.15
CA LYS A 153 -28.93 21.04 18.46
C LYS A 153 -30.44 20.91 18.30
N HIS A 154 -31.00 19.82 18.82
CA HIS A 154 -32.43 19.51 18.73
C HIS A 154 -32.97 19.13 20.10
N GLN A 155 -34.04 19.80 20.54
CA GLN A 155 -34.80 19.41 21.72
C GLN A 155 -35.87 18.42 21.28
N LEU A 156 -35.83 17.21 21.84
CA LEU A 156 -36.66 16.09 21.43
C LEU A 156 -37.55 15.67 22.59
N ARG A 157 -38.82 15.43 22.28
CA ARG A 157 -39.75 14.71 23.14
C ARG A 157 -40.21 13.50 22.35
N LEU A 158 -39.84 12.31 22.81
CA LEU A 158 -40.11 11.06 22.12
C LEU A 158 -41.06 10.19 22.96
N GLU A 159 -42.22 9.86 22.40
CA GLU A 159 -43.12 8.85 22.95
C GLU A 159 -42.54 7.43 22.78
N PRO A 160 -43.03 6.42 23.53
CA PRO A 160 -42.61 5.04 23.35
C PRO A 160 -42.71 4.58 21.89
N GLY A 161 -41.58 4.16 21.32
CA GLY A 161 -41.48 3.71 19.94
C GLY A 161 -41.24 4.82 18.91
N GLU A 162 -41.22 6.09 19.30
CA GLU A 162 -40.87 7.19 18.39
C GLU A 162 -39.37 7.32 18.18
N GLU A 163 -39.01 7.81 17.00
CA GLU A 163 -37.65 8.11 16.60
C GLU A 163 -37.53 9.48 15.95
N PHE A 164 -36.36 10.08 16.13
CA PHE A 164 -35.91 11.29 15.45
C PHE A 164 -34.71 10.95 14.58
N VAL A 165 -34.70 11.42 13.34
CA VAL A 165 -33.62 11.16 12.38
C VAL A 165 -32.99 12.49 11.95
N LEU A 166 -31.67 12.56 12.05
CA LEU A 166 -30.83 13.64 11.56
C LEU A 166 -29.85 13.09 10.52
N THR A 167 -29.88 13.60 9.30
CA THR A 167 -28.80 13.38 8.32
C THR A 167 -27.77 14.50 8.43
N LEU A 168 -26.50 14.15 8.28
CA LEU A 168 -25.35 15.02 8.37
C LEU A 168 -24.40 14.72 7.21
N ASP A 169 -24.09 15.74 6.41
CA ASP A 169 -23.14 15.68 5.31
C ASP A 169 -21.96 16.61 5.60
N VAL A 170 -20.74 16.08 5.58
CA VAL A 170 -19.49 16.85 5.68
C VAL A 170 -18.73 16.74 4.38
N VAL A 171 -18.75 17.81 3.60
CA VAL A 171 -18.22 17.82 2.23
C VAL A 171 -17.24 18.98 2.02
N PRO A 172 -16.20 18.81 1.18
CA PRO A 172 -15.38 19.92 0.75
C PRO A 172 -16.19 20.89 -0.12
N GLY A 173 -15.75 22.15 -0.20
CA GLY A 173 -16.52 23.27 -0.76
C GLY A 173 -17.06 23.12 -2.18
N SER A 174 -16.45 22.25 -3.00
CA SER A 174 -16.84 22.01 -4.40
C SER A 174 -17.72 20.77 -4.60
N ALA A 175 -17.91 19.93 -3.59
CA ALA A 175 -18.61 18.66 -3.73
C ALA A 175 -20.14 18.87 -3.74
N GLN A 176 -20.82 18.08 -4.57
CA GLN A 176 -22.28 18.03 -4.56
C GLN A 176 -22.75 17.31 -3.30
N VAL A 177 -23.80 17.83 -2.68
CA VAL A 177 -24.42 17.22 -1.51
C VAL A 177 -25.25 16.05 -2.00
N THR A 178 -24.99 14.86 -1.48
CA THR A 178 -25.84 13.69 -1.71
C THR A 178 -27.19 13.92 -1.05
N LEU A 179 -28.17 14.42 -1.81
CA LEU A 179 -29.51 14.73 -1.24
C LEU A 179 -30.26 13.48 -0.77
N ASP A 180 -29.83 12.27 -1.15
CA ASP A 180 -30.42 11.01 -0.70
C ASP A 180 -29.38 10.08 -0.05
N PHE A 181 -29.38 10.06 1.29
CA PHE A 181 -28.51 9.20 2.10
C PHE A 181 -28.65 7.72 1.73
N ASP A 182 -29.86 7.22 1.44
CA ASP A 182 -30.05 5.79 1.18
C ASP A 182 -29.49 5.39 -0.18
N SER A 183 -29.56 6.27 -1.18
CA SER A 183 -28.89 6.05 -2.47
C SER A 183 -27.37 6.10 -2.33
N GLY A 184 -26.83 7.06 -1.57
CA GLY A 184 -25.39 7.13 -1.29
C GLY A 184 -24.86 5.90 -0.56
N LEU A 185 -25.57 5.46 0.49
CA LEU A 185 -25.21 4.25 1.24
C LEU A 185 -25.23 3.00 0.37
N ARG A 186 -26.25 2.85 -0.51
CA ARG A 186 -26.29 1.75 -1.49
C ARG A 186 -25.11 1.83 -2.44
N ALA A 187 -24.83 3.00 -3.01
CA ALA A 187 -23.72 3.19 -3.95
C ALA A 187 -22.37 2.84 -3.30
N ALA A 188 -22.12 3.29 -2.07
CA ALA A 188 -20.92 2.98 -1.30
C ALA A 188 -20.76 1.47 -1.05
N ARG A 189 -21.85 0.76 -0.72
CA ARG A 189 -21.85 -0.69 -0.55
C ARG A 189 -21.64 -1.44 -1.86
N ASP A 190 -22.24 -0.98 -2.95
CA ASP A 190 -22.20 -1.63 -4.27
C ASP A 190 -20.82 -1.54 -4.94
N ILE A 191 -19.89 -0.73 -4.42
CA ILE A 191 -18.50 -0.67 -4.87
C ILE A 191 -17.79 -2.03 -4.72
N TYR A 192 -17.97 -2.66 -3.55
CA TYR A 192 -17.24 -3.87 -3.17
C TYR A 192 -17.63 -5.13 -3.95
N PRO A 193 -18.92 -5.46 -4.15
CA PRO A 193 -19.27 -6.61 -4.99
C PRO A 193 -18.89 -6.39 -6.46
N ARG A 194 -18.92 -5.16 -6.97
CA ARG A 194 -18.41 -4.85 -8.33
C ARG A 194 -16.92 -5.08 -8.43
N TRP A 195 -16.15 -4.57 -7.47
CA TRP A 195 -14.71 -4.80 -7.38
C TRP A 195 -14.36 -6.30 -7.30
N ALA A 196 -15.05 -7.04 -6.43
CA ALA A 196 -14.81 -8.47 -6.27
C ALA A 196 -15.10 -9.25 -7.55
N ALA A 197 -16.09 -8.82 -8.35
CA ALA A 197 -16.41 -9.43 -9.65
C ALA A 197 -15.33 -9.18 -10.73
N GLU A 198 -14.52 -8.13 -10.57
CA GLU A 198 -13.37 -7.82 -11.45
C GLU A 198 -12.09 -8.55 -11.00
N CYS A 199 -12.09 -9.16 -9.82
CA CYS A 199 -10.96 -9.90 -9.28
C CYS A 199 -11.09 -11.41 -9.52
N MET A 200 -9.94 -12.10 -9.58
CA MET A 200 -9.93 -13.56 -9.50
C MET A 200 -10.46 -14.01 -8.14
N SER A 201 -11.43 -14.93 -8.15
CA SER A 201 -11.93 -15.57 -6.93
C SER A 201 -11.32 -16.96 -6.73
N VAL A 202 -10.87 -17.26 -5.50
CA VAL A 202 -10.47 -18.61 -5.07
C VAL A 202 -11.45 -19.11 -4.03
N ARG A 203 -11.93 -20.36 -4.18
CA ARG A 203 -12.83 -21.01 -3.21
C ARG A 203 -12.23 -22.32 -2.74
N THR A 204 -12.29 -22.53 -1.44
CA THR A 204 -11.78 -23.73 -0.76
C THR A 204 -12.90 -24.40 0.02
N ASP A 205 -12.66 -25.63 0.50
CA ASP A 205 -13.56 -26.35 1.41
C ASP A 205 -13.46 -25.83 2.87
N ASN A 206 -12.57 -24.88 3.14
CA ASN A 206 -12.43 -24.22 4.42
C ASN A 206 -13.15 -22.86 4.43
N PRO A 207 -14.28 -22.72 5.14
CA PRO A 207 -15.04 -21.46 5.17
C PRO A 207 -14.26 -20.28 5.76
N VAL A 208 -13.43 -20.52 6.78
CA VAL A 208 -12.63 -19.46 7.43
C VAL A 208 -11.58 -18.90 6.47
N LEU A 209 -10.98 -19.76 5.64
CA LEU A 209 -10.04 -19.31 4.62
C LEU A 209 -10.75 -18.51 3.52
N ASN A 210 -11.97 -18.90 3.15
CA ASN A 210 -12.75 -18.14 2.17
C ASN A 210 -13.11 -16.74 2.71
N GLU A 211 -13.51 -16.63 3.98
CA GLU A 211 -13.76 -15.33 4.63
C GLU A 211 -12.51 -14.44 4.65
N LEU A 212 -11.33 -15.02 4.95
CA LEU A 212 -10.07 -14.30 4.91
C LEU A 212 -9.73 -13.79 3.49
N LEU A 213 -9.95 -14.60 2.47
CA LEU A 213 -9.70 -14.21 1.07
C LEU A 213 -10.67 -13.13 0.59
N ASP A 214 -11.96 -13.27 0.93
CA ASP A 214 -12.99 -12.28 0.60
C ASP A 214 -12.66 -10.94 1.29
N GLN A 215 -12.26 -10.94 2.57
CA GLN A 215 -11.81 -9.74 3.29
C GLN A 215 -10.54 -9.14 2.67
N ALA A 216 -9.55 -9.95 2.31
CA ALA A 216 -8.32 -9.45 1.69
C ALA A 216 -8.60 -8.73 0.36
N ILE A 217 -9.53 -9.23 -0.46
CA ILE A 217 -9.96 -8.57 -1.70
C ILE A 217 -10.63 -7.22 -1.39
N ALA A 218 -11.49 -7.17 -0.38
CA ALA A 218 -12.13 -5.93 0.05
C ALA A 218 -11.13 -4.91 0.61
N ASP A 219 -10.14 -5.36 1.39
CA ASP A 219 -9.09 -4.51 1.94
C ASP A 219 -8.26 -3.85 0.83
N ILE A 220 -7.93 -4.58 -0.24
CA ILE A 220 -7.26 -4.01 -1.42
C ILE A 220 -8.14 -2.93 -2.07
N ARG A 221 -9.46 -3.11 -2.16
CA ARG A 221 -10.36 -2.07 -2.68
C ARG A 221 -10.36 -0.83 -1.81
N MET A 222 -10.48 -1.00 -0.49
CA MET A 222 -10.45 0.10 0.47
C MET A 222 -9.15 0.89 0.33
N LEU A 223 -8.01 0.18 0.23
CA LEU A 223 -6.70 0.78 0.11
C LEU A 223 -6.41 1.38 -1.26
N SER A 224 -7.27 1.23 -2.26
CA SER A 224 -7.03 1.73 -3.62
C SER A 224 -7.68 3.10 -3.88
N ASN A 225 -7.03 3.88 -4.73
CA ASN A 225 -7.55 5.12 -5.31
C ASN A 225 -7.66 4.97 -6.83
N SER A 226 -8.58 5.72 -7.43
CA SER A 226 -8.74 5.84 -8.87
C SER A 226 -8.02 7.09 -9.39
N TYR A 227 -7.10 6.91 -10.33
CA TYR A 227 -6.44 8.00 -11.06
C TYR A 227 -6.75 7.91 -12.55
N ASP A 228 -6.40 8.95 -13.31
CA ASP A 228 -6.49 8.94 -14.78
C ASP A 228 -5.63 7.84 -15.42
N THR A 229 -4.59 7.39 -14.73
CA THR A 229 -3.73 6.27 -15.14
C THR A 229 -4.30 4.89 -14.79
N GLY A 230 -5.36 4.82 -13.98
CA GLY A 230 -5.97 3.58 -13.48
C GLY A 230 -5.95 3.46 -11.96
N ILE A 231 -6.12 2.23 -11.47
CA ILE A 231 -6.19 1.90 -10.04
C ILE A 231 -4.79 1.96 -9.44
N TYR A 232 -4.66 2.60 -8.27
CA TYR A 232 -3.39 2.74 -7.59
C TYR A 232 -3.57 2.54 -6.07
N PRO A 233 -2.95 1.50 -5.48
CA PRO A 233 -3.00 1.27 -4.04
C PRO A 233 -2.30 2.37 -3.25
N THR A 234 -2.84 2.72 -2.10
CA THR A 234 -2.15 3.51 -1.08
C THR A 234 -1.23 2.61 -0.26
N ALA A 235 -0.14 3.16 0.29
CA ALA A 235 0.82 2.37 1.08
C ALA A 235 0.29 2.03 2.49
N GLY A 236 -0.78 2.69 2.94
CA GLY A 236 -1.44 2.34 4.19
C GLY A 236 -2.15 3.53 4.82
N LEU A 237 -3.04 3.25 5.75
CA LEU A 237 -3.85 4.27 6.40
C LEU A 237 -3.48 4.43 7.88
N PRO A 238 -3.65 5.64 8.45
CA PRO A 238 -4.01 6.89 7.77
C PRO A 238 -2.80 7.62 7.15
N TRP A 239 -1.57 7.29 7.55
CA TRP A 239 -0.37 8.12 7.32
C TRP A 239 0.24 8.06 5.91
N PHE A 240 -0.14 7.03 5.15
CA PHE A 240 0.43 6.69 3.86
C PHE A 240 -0.66 6.57 2.80
N ALA A 241 -1.75 7.33 2.98
CA ALA A 241 -2.95 7.34 2.14
C ALA A 241 -2.73 8.02 0.76
N VAL A 242 -1.51 7.94 0.24
CA VAL A 242 -1.02 8.65 -0.94
C VAL A 242 -0.20 7.71 -1.82
N PRO A 243 0.14 8.10 -3.06
CA PRO A 243 1.00 7.30 -3.91
C PRO A 243 2.40 7.10 -3.35
N PHE A 244 2.83 5.83 -3.26
CA PHE A 244 4.19 5.42 -2.98
C PHE A 244 4.71 4.51 -4.10
N GLY A 245 5.96 4.68 -4.52
CA GLY A 245 6.54 3.90 -5.61
C GLY A 245 6.80 2.44 -5.22
N ARG A 246 7.66 2.22 -4.22
CA ARG A 246 8.10 0.87 -3.81
C ARG A 246 6.92 -0.02 -3.42
N ASP A 247 6.09 0.46 -2.50
CA ASP A 247 5.01 -0.29 -1.87
C ASP A 247 4.01 -0.79 -2.91
N THR A 248 3.67 0.06 -3.88
CA THR A 248 2.75 -0.31 -4.95
C THR A 248 3.37 -1.18 -6.01
N LEU A 249 4.66 -1.01 -6.34
CA LEU A 249 5.36 -1.92 -7.24
C LEU A 249 5.34 -3.35 -6.67
N ILE A 250 5.73 -3.52 -5.41
CA ILE A 250 5.71 -4.82 -4.74
C ILE A 250 4.29 -5.38 -4.66
N SER A 251 3.34 -4.60 -4.15
CA SER A 251 1.96 -5.07 -3.94
C SER A 251 1.29 -5.41 -5.27
N SER A 252 1.47 -4.59 -6.31
CA SER A 252 0.86 -4.82 -7.62
C SER A 252 1.42 -6.06 -8.32
N THR A 253 2.72 -6.32 -8.24
CA THR A 253 3.32 -7.58 -8.72
C THR A 253 2.75 -8.80 -7.98
N LEU A 254 2.62 -8.74 -6.65
CA LEU A 254 2.02 -9.83 -5.88
C LEU A 254 0.54 -10.06 -6.23
N LEU A 255 -0.18 -9.02 -6.65
CA LEU A 255 -1.60 -9.03 -6.99
C LEU A 255 -1.90 -9.28 -8.48
N LEU A 256 -0.90 -9.57 -9.32
CA LEU A 256 -1.10 -9.84 -10.75
C LEU A 256 -2.16 -10.92 -11.02
N HIS A 257 -2.14 -11.98 -10.21
CA HIS A 257 -3.09 -13.08 -10.29
C HIS A 257 -4.49 -12.73 -9.77
N VAL A 258 -4.62 -11.67 -8.97
CA VAL A 258 -5.90 -11.20 -8.44
C VAL A 258 -6.54 -10.21 -9.41
N ASN A 259 -5.83 -9.14 -9.75
CA ASN A 259 -6.30 -8.13 -10.69
C ASN A 259 -5.10 -7.40 -11.35
N PRO A 260 -4.77 -7.72 -12.61
CA PRO A 260 -3.62 -7.12 -13.30
C PRO A 260 -3.82 -5.62 -13.63
N GLU A 261 -5.04 -5.08 -13.56
CA GLU A 261 -5.28 -3.65 -13.76
C GLU A 261 -4.64 -2.79 -12.67
N ILE A 262 -4.40 -3.36 -11.48
CA ILE A 262 -3.62 -2.68 -10.41
C ILE A 262 -2.19 -2.41 -10.91
N ALA A 263 -1.52 -3.42 -11.45
CA ALA A 263 -0.15 -3.28 -11.97
C ALA A 263 -0.09 -2.31 -13.15
N ARG A 264 -1.09 -2.37 -14.04
CA ARG A 264 -1.20 -1.43 -15.17
C ARG A 264 -1.34 0.02 -14.70
N GLY A 265 -2.22 0.25 -13.71
CA GLY A 265 -2.44 1.57 -13.13
C GLY A 265 -1.19 2.12 -12.42
N VAL A 266 -0.52 1.28 -11.63
CA VAL A 266 0.74 1.62 -10.94
C VAL A 266 1.84 1.97 -11.93
N LEU A 267 2.09 1.11 -12.92
CA LEU A 267 3.16 1.32 -13.90
C LEU A 267 2.94 2.59 -14.74
N ARG A 268 1.70 2.87 -15.18
CA ARG A 268 1.36 4.11 -15.89
C ARG A 268 1.55 5.34 -15.01
N TYR A 269 1.08 5.29 -13.76
CA TYR A 269 1.24 6.38 -12.81
C TYR A 269 2.72 6.72 -12.58
N LEU A 270 3.54 5.70 -12.34
CA LEU A 270 4.97 5.87 -12.08
C LEU A 270 5.72 6.35 -13.32
N ALA A 271 5.39 5.84 -14.51
CA ALA A 271 5.96 6.32 -15.77
C ALA A 271 5.61 7.79 -16.04
N LYS A 272 4.35 8.19 -15.80
CA LYS A 272 3.89 9.58 -15.97
C LYS A 272 4.65 10.55 -15.07
N HIS A 273 5.03 10.11 -13.87
CA HIS A 273 5.71 10.92 -12.85
C HIS A 273 7.21 10.58 -12.69
N GLN A 274 7.81 9.88 -13.66
CA GLN A 274 9.24 9.57 -13.65
C GLN A 274 10.09 10.86 -13.68
N GLY A 275 11.19 10.87 -12.94
CA GLY A 275 12.09 12.03 -12.84
C GLY A 275 12.72 12.40 -14.19
N LYS A 276 12.86 13.70 -14.45
CA LYS A 276 13.32 14.27 -15.74
C LYS A 276 14.48 15.25 -15.59
N ARG A 277 14.74 15.72 -14.37
CA ARG A 277 15.81 16.69 -14.06
C ARG A 277 16.58 16.24 -12.83
N VAL A 278 17.70 16.90 -12.61
CA VAL A 278 18.48 16.77 -11.38
C VAL A 278 18.01 17.87 -10.42
N ASP A 279 17.41 17.48 -9.29
CA ASP A 279 16.99 18.38 -8.22
C ASP A 279 17.29 17.73 -6.86
N GLU A 280 18.24 18.30 -6.12
CA GLU A 280 18.69 17.78 -4.83
C GLU A 280 17.59 17.85 -3.75
N SER A 281 16.68 18.83 -3.81
CA SER A 281 15.69 19.07 -2.76
C SER A 281 14.58 18.02 -2.71
N SER A 282 14.22 17.50 -3.88
CA SER A 282 13.26 16.43 -4.12
C SER A 282 13.93 15.07 -4.39
N GLU A 283 15.27 15.05 -4.45
CA GLU A 283 16.10 13.91 -4.84
C GLU A 283 15.79 13.37 -6.25
N GLU A 284 15.24 14.23 -7.12
CA GLU A 284 14.88 13.91 -8.50
C GLU A 284 16.15 13.72 -9.34
N GLN A 285 16.16 12.67 -10.15
CA GLN A 285 17.16 12.41 -11.17
C GLN A 285 16.47 11.89 -12.45
N PRO A 286 17.00 12.17 -13.65
CA PRO A 286 16.44 11.65 -14.89
C PRO A 286 16.33 10.11 -14.86
N GLY A 287 15.13 9.59 -15.11
CA GLY A 287 14.83 8.15 -15.12
C GLY A 287 14.46 7.54 -13.76
N LYS A 288 14.66 8.27 -12.65
CA LYS A 288 14.35 7.78 -11.30
C LYS A 288 12.84 7.68 -11.08
N ILE A 289 12.40 6.63 -10.39
CA ILE A 289 10.99 6.45 -9.99
C ILE A 289 10.75 7.06 -8.61
N LEU A 290 9.59 7.69 -8.41
CA LEU A 290 9.25 8.40 -7.18
C LEU A 290 9.21 7.48 -5.96
N HIS A 291 9.47 8.07 -4.80
CA HIS A 291 9.27 7.47 -3.48
C HIS A 291 7.84 7.69 -3.02
N GLU A 292 7.41 8.95 -2.91
CA GLU A 292 6.05 9.32 -2.48
C GLU A 292 5.56 10.60 -3.16
N VAL A 293 4.24 10.78 -3.20
CA VAL A 293 3.58 12.03 -3.64
C VAL A 293 2.78 12.60 -2.47
N ARG A 294 2.96 13.89 -2.18
CA ARG A 294 2.27 14.60 -1.10
C ARG A 294 1.55 15.83 -1.62
N THR A 295 0.51 16.26 -0.92
CA THR A 295 -0.28 17.45 -1.27
C THR A 295 -0.68 18.26 -0.03
N GLY A 296 -1.44 19.34 -0.24
CA GLY A 296 -1.93 20.21 0.82
C GLY A 296 -0.88 21.15 1.41
N GLU A 297 -1.16 21.65 2.60
CA GLU A 297 -0.44 22.75 3.24
C GLU A 297 1.08 22.54 3.33
N VAL A 298 1.55 21.30 3.52
CA VAL A 298 2.99 20.97 3.58
C VAL A 298 3.72 21.28 2.27
N VAL A 299 3.05 21.07 1.14
CA VAL A 299 3.59 21.35 -0.20
C VAL A 299 3.37 22.81 -0.57
N GLU A 300 2.20 23.36 -0.27
CA GLU A 300 1.85 24.76 -0.56
C GLU A 300 2.79 25.74 0.15
N ARG A 301 3.25 25.40 1.36
CA ARG A 301 4.25 26.17 2.12
C ARG A 301 5.71 25.85 1.75
N GLY A 302 5.94 24.89 0.84
CA GLY A 302 7.28 24.46 0.43
C GLY A 302 8.09 23.72 1.50
N LEU A 303 7.42 23.16 2.52
CA LEU A 303 8.07 22.40 3.61
C LEU A 303 8.37 20.95 3.18
N TRP A 304 7.58 20.42 2.25
CA TRP A 304 7.76 19.11 1.64
C TRP A 304 7.64 19.21 0.11
N PRO A 305 8.46 18.48 -0.67
CA PRO A 305 8.29 18.46 -2.12
C PRO A 305 6.96 17.79 -2.50
N HIS A 306 6.34 18.23 -3.60
CA HIS A 306 5.13 17.58 -4.13
C HIS A 306 5.38 16.10 -4.47
N ILE A 307 6.53 15.81 -5.07
CA ILE A 307 7.00 14.46 -5.36
C ILE A 307 8.39 14.33 -4.75
N LEU A 308 8.57 13.34 -3.90
CA LEU A 308 9.87 12.97 -3.35
C LEU A 308 10.37 11.73 -4.10
N TYR A 309 11.63 11.73 -4.52
CA TYR A 309 12.29 10.61 -5.21
C TYR A 309 13.31 9.90 -4.30
N GLY A 310 13.19 10.05 -2.99
CA GLY A 310 14.09 9.52 -1.95
C GLY A 310 14.04 8.01 -1.75
N THR A 311 14.05 7.24 -2.84
CA THR A 311 14.05 5.78 -2.87
C THR A 311 15.14 5.29 -3.80
N ILE A 312 15.86 4.23 -3.42
CA ILE A 312 16.93 3.66 -4.23
C ILE A 312 16.48 2.46 -5.07
N ASP A 313 15.45 1.74 -4.62
CA ASP A 313 15.03 0.46 -5.19
C ASP A 313 13.82 0.56 -6.13
N ALA A 314 13.00 1.61 -6.02
CA ALA A 314 11.78 1.74 -6.84
C ALA A 314 12.06 1.73 -8.34
N THR A 315 13.17 2.32 -8.80
CA THR A 315 13.53 2.33 -10.23
C THR A 315 13.83 0.94 -10.76
N ALA A 316 14.55 0.11 -9.98
CA ALA A 316 14.80 -1.28 -10.35
C ALA A 316 13.53 -2.14 -10.25
N LEU A 317 12.73 -1.92 -9.20
CA LEU A 317 11.45 -2.59 -9.01
C LEU A 317 10.45 -2.27 -10.12
N PHE A 318 10.49 -1.06 -10.70
CA PHE A 318 9.67 -0.68 -11.84
C PHE A 318 9.96 -1.55 -13.06
N LEU A 319 11.24 -1.80 -13.36
CA LEU A 319 11.65 -2.70 -14.43
C LEU A 319 11.18 -4.13 -14.17
N CYS A 320 11.33 -4.63 -12.93
CA CYS A 320 10.82 -5.95 -12.56
C CYS A 320 9.30 -6.05 -12.71
N ALA A 321 8.55 -5.10 -12.16
CA ALA A 321 7.10 -5.11 -12.21
C ALA A 321 6.58 -5.03 -13.65
N LEU A 322 7.24 -4.24 -14.52
CA LEU A 322 6.92 -4.19 -15.94
C LEU A 322 7.11 -5.56 -16.61
N THR A 323 8.26 -6.22 -16.37
CA THR A 323 8.53 -7.57 -16.88
C THR A 323 7.50 -8.59 -16.38
N GLU A 324 7.26 -8.66 -15.07
CA GLU A 324 6.30 -9.60 -14.49
C GLU A 324 4.87 -9.35 -15.01
N THR A 325 4.51 -8.09 -15.22
CA THR A 325 3.19 -7.73 -15.79
C THR A 325 3.09 -8.16 -17.25
N GLU A 326 4.13 -7.93 -18.06
CA GLU A 326 4.15 -8.38 -19.45
C GLU A 326 4.12 -9.91 -19.54
N ASP A 327 4.92 -10.61 -18.74
CA ASP A 327 4.98 -12.06 -18.72
C ASP A 327 3.66 -12.68 -18.28
N TRP A 328 2.97 -12.08 -17.29
CA TRP A 328 1.67 -12.54 -16.82
C TRP A 328 0.53 -12.28 -17.80
N THR A 329 0.51 -11.09 -18.41
CA THR A 329 -0.63 -10.65 -19.25
C THR A 329 -0.45 -10.93 -20.73
N HIS A 330 0.78 -11.17 -21.17
CA HIS A 330 1.21 -11.20 -22.57
C HIS A 330 0.82 -9.93 -23.36
N ASP A 331 0.62 -8.80 -22.69
CA ASP A 331 0.28 -7.54 -23.32
C ASP A 331 1.53 -6.77 -23.75
N HIS A 332 2.09 -7.22 -24.86
CA HIS A 332 3.25 -6.59 -25.49
C HIS A 332 3.03 -5.12 -25.84
N ARG A 333 1.79 -4.73 -26.17
CA ARG A 333 1.45 -3.34 -26.52
C ARG A 333 1.53 -2.43 -25.30
N PHE A 334 1.08 -2.92 -24.14
CA PHE A 334 1.24 -2.19 -22.88
C PHE A 334 2.72 -2.06 -22.49
N ALA A 335 3.53 -3.09 -22.70
CA ALA A 335 4.97 -2.98 -22.49
C ALA A 335 5.62 -1.97 -23.45
N ASP A 336 5.21 -1.96 -24.73
CA ASP A 336 5.68 -0.98 -25.71
C ASP A 336 5.28 0.46 -25.35
N GLU A 337 4.09 0.66 -24.79
CA GLU A 337 3.61 1.95 -24.25
C GLU A 337 4.57 2.50 -23.19
N LEU A 338 5.08 1.63 -22.31
CA LEU A 338 5.95 2.00 -21.20
C LEU A 338 7.46 1.92 -21.52
N TRP A 339 7.81 1.50 -22.73
CA TRP A 339 9.20 1.33 -23.16
C TRP A 339 10.08 2.57 -22.93
N PRO A 340 9.65 3.81 -23.27
CA PRO A 340 10.48 4.99 -23.04
C PRO A 340 10.80 5.21 -21.55
N ALA A 341 9.86 4.89 -20.66
CA ALA A 341 10.08 4.98 -19.21
C ALA A 341 11.03 3.88 -18.72
N ALA A 342 10.93 2.67 -19.28
CA ALA A 342 11.85 1.57 -18.98
C ALA A 342 13.29 1.88 -19.43
N GLU A 343 13.49 2.45 -20.62
CA GLU A 343 14.81 2.89 -21.08
C GLU A 343 15.42 3.94 -20.15
N ALA A 344 14.63 4.93 -19.73
CA ALA A 344 15.08 5.96 -18.79
C ALA A 344 15.42 5.36 -17.41
N ALA A 345 14.62 4.43 -16.90
CA ALA A 345 14.89 3.73 -15.64
C ALA A 345 16.17 2.89 -15.71
N LEU A 346 16.39 2.17 -16.82
CA LEU A 346 17.60 1.40 -17.04
C LEU A 346 18.84 2.30 -17.16
N ALA A 347 18.72 3.43 -17.88
CA ALA A 347 19.78 4.42 -17.98
C ALA A 347 20.13 5.01 -16.60
N TRP A 348 19.12 5.30 -15.77
CA TRP A 348 19.33 5.75 -14.39
C TRP A 348 20.12 4.71 -13.58
N CYS A 349 19.73 3.43 -13.64
CA CYS A 349 20.41 2.35 -12.92
C CYS A 349 21.90 2.23 -13.26
N GLY A 350 22.30 2.51 -14.51
CA GLY A 350 23.71 2.45 -14.95
C GLY A 350 24.48 3.76 -14.86
N THR A 351 23.85 4.84 -14.38
CA THR A 351 24.48 6.16 -14.28
C THR A 351 24.37 6.72 -12.87
N TYR A 352 23.26 7.38 -12.54
CA TYR A 352 23.01 7.95 -11.23
C TYR A 352 22.88 6.90 -10.14
N GLY A 353 22.30 5.75 -10.50
CA GLY A 353 22.13 4.62 -9.60
C GLY A 353 23.41 3.85 -9.34
N ASP A 354 24.40 3.86 -10.23
CA ASP A 354 25.66 3.10 -10.12
C ASP A 354 26.85 4.02 -10.47
N PRO A 355 27.17 4.97 -9.59
CA PRO A 355 28.17 6.00 -9.87
C PRO A 355 29.61 5.44 -9.92
N ASP A 356 29.88 4.29 -9.31
CA ASP A 356 31.20 3.66 -9.32
C ASP A 356 31.35 2.57 -10.40
N GLY A 357 30.25 2.15 -11.03
CA GLY A 357 30.20 1.21 -12.13
C GLY A 357 30.45 -0.24 -11.71
N ASP A 358 30.36 -0.56 -10.42
CA ASP A 358 30.54 -1.92 -9.92
C ASP A 358 29.30 -2.82 -10.17
N GLY A 359 28.20 -2.20 -10.62
CA GLY A 359 26.92 -2.82 -10.93
C GLY A 359 25.89 -2.67 -9.82
N TYR A 360 26.30 -2.28 -8.63
CA TYR A 360 25.47 -2.24 -7.43
C TYR A 360 24.86 -0.84 -7.34
N LEU A 361 23.58 -0.73 -6.94
CA LEU A 361 22.98 0.60 -6.83
C LEU A 361 23.51 1.32 -5.58
N ASP A 362 23.99 2.55 -5.71
CA ASP A 362 24.49 3.34 -4.60
C ASP A 362 23.54 4.46 -4.21
N ALA A 363 23.34 4.60 -2.90
CA ALA A 363 22.67 5.75 -2.32
C ALA A 363 23.65 6.57 -1.48
N ASP A 364 23.80 7.85 -1.78
CA ASP A 364 24.38 8.81 -0.85
C ASP A 364 23.20 9.38 -0.05
N GLY A 365 22.99 8.91 1.18
CA GLY A 365 21.74 9.13 1.95
C GLY A 365 21.17 10.56 1.88
N GLY A 366 19.83 10.66 1.87
CA GLY A 366 19.05 11.90 1.67
C GLY A 366 18.12 12.23 2.84
N ARG A 367 16.89 12.69 2.56
CA ARG A 367 15.90 13.00 3.61
C ARG A 367 15.55 11.79 4.47
N ALA A 368 15.49 10.61 3.87
CA ALA A 368 15.33 9.35 4.59
C ALA A 368 16.69 8.77 5.00
N ARG A 369 16.80 8.35 6.27
CA ARG A 369 18.00 7.72 6.82
C ARG A 369 18.34 6.39 6.14
N ASN A 370 17.31 5.67 5.70
CA ASN A 370 17.39 4.42 4.94
C ASN A 370 16.56 4.62 3.67
N GLN A 371 17.14 4.38 2.50
CA GLN A 371 16.46 4.64 1.21
C GLN A 371 15.93 3.37 0.52
N GLY A 372 16.07 2.20 1.15
CA GLY A 372 15.50 0.92 0.68
C GLY A 372 14.57 0.28 1.70
N TRP A 373 14.32 -1.03 1.57
CA TRP A 373 13.41 -1.78 2.44
C TRP A 373 13.62 -1.50 3.94
N LYS A 374 12.53 -1.09 4.60
CA LYS A 374 12.47 -0.43 5.92
C LYS A 374 13.20 0.91 5.93
N ASP A 375 12.51 1.94 5.44
CA ASP A 375 12.99 3.32 5.32
C ASP A 375 12.72 4.21 6.55
N SER A 376 12.29 3.62 7.69
CA SER A 376 12.17 4.35 8.95
C SER A 376 13.54 4.70 9.57
N ASP A 377 13.53 5.45 10.67
CA ASP A 377 14.77 5.92 11.32
C ASP A 377 15.48 4.85 12.18
N ASP A 378 14.74 3.88 12.70
CA ASP A 378 15.13 2.79 13.62
C ASP A 378 14.97 1.31 13.12
N PRO A 379 14.84 1.01 11.81
CA PRO A 379 14.36 -0.29 11.35
C PRO A 379 15.39 -1.42 11.39
N LEU A 380 16.65 -1.04 11.52
CA LEU A 380 17.81 -1.90 11.48
C LEU A 380 18.50 -1.85 12.84
N THR A 381 18.33 -2.93 13.59
CA THR A 381 19.00 -3.17 14.86
C THR A 381 19.95 -4.37 14.73
N ASN A 382 21.09 -4.29 15.39
CA ASN A 382 21.96 -5.43 15.60
C ASN A 382 21.25 -6.44 16.51
N THR A 383 21.77 -7.67 16.58
CA THR A 383 21.21 -8.73 17.44
C THR A 383 21.20 -8.39 18.93
N ASP A 384 22.02 -7.43 19.35
CA ASP A 384 22.08 -6.90 20.72
C ASP A 384 21.14 -5.69 20.95
N GLY A 385 20.35 -5.30 19.94
CA GLY A 385 19.47 -4.14 19.96
C GLY A 385 20.17 -2.81 19.70
N GLY A 386 21.49 -2.80 19.50
CA GLY A 386 22.24 -1.60 19.16
C GLY A 386 22.01 -1.13 17.71
N GLU A 387 22.36 0.12 17.42
CA GLU A 387 22.24 0.66 16.07
C GLU A 387 23.17 -0.05 15.06
N VAL A 388 22.65 -0.34 13.86
CA VAL A 388 23.45 -0.93 12.78
C VAL A 388 24.46 0.09 12.25
N ALA A 389 25.70 -0.37 12.05
CA ALA A 389 26.76 0.44 11.46
C ALA A 389 26.35 0.85 10.04
N ARG A 390 26.38 2.17 9.80
CA ARG A 390 26.04 2.76 8.50
C ARG A 390 27.31 2.99 7.70
N PRO A 391 27.26 2.86 6.36
CA PRO A 391 26.09 2.55 5.52
C PRO A 391 25.61 1.09 5.58
N ALA A 392 24.30 0.85 5.64
CA ALA A 392 23.74 -0.51 5.52
C ALA A 392 23.56 -0.84 4.02
N ALA A 393 24.04 -2.01 3.61
CA ALA A 393 23.82 -2.51 2.25
C ALA A 393 22.49 -3.28 2.17
N LEU A 394 21.75 -3.09 1.09
CA LEU A 394 20.49 -3.79 0.79
C LEU A 394 20.68 -4.71 -0.41
N GLY A 395 20.54 -6.02 -0.23
CA GLY A 395 20.57 -6.97 -1.34
C GLY A 395 19.17 -7.20 -1.90
N PHE A 396 18.93 -6.88 -3.17
CA PHE A 396 17.74 -7.32 -3.89
C PHE A 396 18.15 -8.37 -4.94
N GLU A 397 17.91 -9.65 -4.64
CA GLU A 397 18.29 -10.76 -5.53
C GLU A 397 17.15 -11.02 -6.53
N GLY A 398 17.16 -10.32 -7.68
CA GLY A 398 16.16 -10.56 -8.73
C GLY A 398 16.21 -9.65 -9.96
N ALA A 399 16.60 -8.37 -9.81
CA ALA A 399 16.32 -7.37 -10.83
C ALA A 399 17.07 -7.52 -12.17
N ARG A 400 18.34 -7.95 -12.16
CA ARG A 400 19.13 -8.00 -13.41
C ARG A 400 18.73 -9.14 -14.35
N ARG A 401 18.34 -10.32 -13.83
CA ARG A 401 18.07 -11.50 -14.68
C ARG A 401 16.73 -11.43 -15.40
N GLY A 402 15.65 -11.00 -14.73
CA GLY A 402 14.34 -10.84 -15.36
C GLY A 402 14.36 -9.70 -16.38
N ALA A 403 14.88 -8.54 -15.98
CA ALA A 403 14.99 -7.39 -16.87
C ALA A 403 15.94 -7.65 -18.05
N GLN A 404 17.15 -8.18 -17.86
CA GLN A 404 18.00 -8.50 -19.02
C GLN A 404 17.40 -9.62 -19.87
N ALA A 405 16.88 -10.71 -19.32
CA ALA A 405 16.40 -11.81 -20.17
C ALA A 405 15.18 -11.43 -21.02
N THR A 406 14.27 -10.60 -20.50
CA THR A 406 13.06 -10.17 -21.22
C THR A 406 13.30 -8.91 -22.07
N PHE A 407 14.14 -7.97 -21.64
CA PHE A 407 14.41 -6.73 -22.38
C PHE A 407 15.56 -6.84 -23.40
N GLN A 408 16.54 -7.74 -23.20
CA GLN A 408 17.65 -7.93 -24.13
C GLN A 408 17.21 -8.42 -25.52
N PRO A 409 16.25 -9.35 -25.70
CA PRO A 409 15.73 -9.69 -27.03
C PRO A 409 15.10 -8.50 -27.74
N ARG A 410 14.34 -7.65 -27.03
CA ARG A 410 13.68 -6.45 -27.59
C ARG A 410 14.66 -5.31 -27.90
N LEU A 411 15.69 -5.11 -27.07
CA LEU A 411 16.80 -4.20 -27.37
C LEU A 411 17.58 -4.68 -28.59
N LEU A 412 17.90 -5.98 -28.67
CA LEU A 412 18.64 -6.56 -29.80
C LEU A 412 17.83 -6.58 -31.11
N ASP A 413 16.51 -6.75 -31.05
CA ASP A 413 15.64 -6.69 -32.23
C ASP A 413 15.42 -5.25 -32.76
N ARG A 414 15.51 -4.22 -31.89
CA ARG A 414 15.44 -2.80 -32.29
C ARG A 414 16.79 -2.20 -32.68
N GLU A 415 17.92 -2.70 -32.15
CA GLU A 415 19.28 -2.27 -32.54
C GLU A 415 19.75 -2.77 -33.92
N GLY A 416 18.82 -3.25 -34.76
CA GLY A 416 19.07 -3.57 -36.17
C GLY A 416 19.59 -2.39 -37.02
N GLU A 417 19.62 -1.16 -36.50
CA GLU A 417 20.28 -0.02 -37.14
C GLU A 417 21.48 0.52 -36.32
N VAL A 418 22.65 0.03 -36.74
CA VAL A 418 23.98 0.67 -36.65
C VAL A 418 24.60 0.83 -35.26
N HIS A 419 25.30 -0.21 -34.80
CA HIS A 419 26.70 -0.08 -34.39
C HIS A 419 27.42 -1.44 -34.48
N ARG A 420 28.18 -1.66 -35.57
CA ARG A 420 29.20 -2.72 -35.60
C ARG A 420 30.38 -2.28 -34.74
N PRO A 421 30.74 -2.99 -33.65
CA PRO A 421 32.04 -2.81 -33.04
C PRO A 421 33.09 -3.42 -33.96
N GLY A 422 34.06 -2.61 -34.41
CA GLY A 422 35.25 -3.11 -35.10
C GLY A 422 36.04 -4.09 -34.24
N PRO A 423 36.84 -5.00 -34.84
CA PRO A 423 37.44 -6.11 -34.14
C PRO A 423 38.49 -5.62 -33.14
N ARG A 424 38.25 -5.82 -31.83
CA ARG A 424 39.33 -5.83 -30.83
C ARG A 424 39.87 -7.24 -30.72
N GLN A 425 41.16 -7.38 -31.02
CA GLN A 425 41.95 -8.59 -30.79
C GLN A 425 41.90 -8.95 -29.30
N LEU A 426 41.33 -10.12 -28.99
CA LEU A 426 41.49 -10.79 -27.70
C LEU A 426 42.65 -11.78 -27.86
N GLU A 427 43.75 -11.54 -27.15
CA GLU A 427 44.77 -12.55 -26.93
C GLU A 427 44.19 -13.68 -26.09
N ALA A 428 44.37 -14.90 -26.58
CA ALA A 428 43.84 -16.12 -26.01
C ALA A 428 44.69 -16.59 -24.82
N SER A 429 44.04 -16.89 -23.70
CA SER A 429 44.50 -17.90 -22.75
C SER A 429 43.33 -18.85 -22.49
N GLY A 430 43.50 -20.10 -22.95
CA GLY A 430 42.42 -21.04 -23.17
C GLY A 430 41.94 -21.82 -21.95
N ALA A 431 40.74 -22.37 -22.12
CA ALA A 431 40.34 -23.71 -21.70
C ALA A 431 39.06 -24.02 -22.47
N SER A 432 39.16 -24.95 -23.41
CA SER A 432 38.06 -25.55 -24.15
C SER A 432 37.21 -26.41 -23.21
N ASP A 433 35.90 -26.16 -23.18
CA ASP A 433 34.93 -27.18 -22.75
C ASP A 433 33.70 -27.16 -23.67
N HIS A 434 33.38 -28.36 -24.13
CA HIS A 434 32.34 -28.69 -25.08
C HIS A 434 30.94 -28.55 -24.46
N LEU A 435 30.03 -27.84 -25.14
CA LEU A 435 28.60 -27.87 -24.85
C LEU A 435 27.98 -29.07 -25.58
N GLU A 436 27.81 -30.20 -24.87
CA GLU A 436 26.91 -31.27 -25.27
C GLU A 436 25.52 -31.04 -24.64
N SER A 437 24.50 -30.92 -25.48
CA SER A 437 23.09 -31.04 -25.10
C SER A 437 22.76 -32.51 -24.83
N ARG A 438 22.36 -32.86 -23.61
CA ARG A 438 21.77 -34.18 -23.30
C ARG A 438 20.36 -34.06 -22.77
N ALA A 439 19.42 -34.67 -23.49
CA ALA A 439 18.11 -35.08 -22.98
C ALA A 439 18.28 -36.31 -22.07
N LEU A 440 17.56 -36.38 -20.95
CA LEU A 440 17.56 -37.54 -20.06
C LEU A 440 16.47 -38.56 -20.50
N PRO A 441 16.80 -39.86 -20.59
CA PRO A 441 15.85 -40.91 -20.98
C PRO A 441 14.98 -41.40 -19.81
N LEU A 442 13.74 -41.79 -20.14
CA LEU A 442 12.85 -42.56 -19.27
C LEU A 442 13.24 -44.04 -19.33
N ASP A 443 13.68 -44.60 -18.21
CA ASP A 443 13.92 -46.04 -18.08
C ASP A 443 12.59 -46.82 -18.10
N ALA A 444 12.53 -47.78 -19.01
CA ALA A 444 11.53 -48.83 -19.08
C ALA A 444 12.15 -50.14 -18.57
N ASP A 445 11.40 -50.92 -17.81
CA ASP A 445 11.69 -52.35 -17.62
C ASP A 445 10.38 -53.10 -17.25
N PRO A 446 10.32 -54.45 -17.27
CA PRO A 446 9.96 -55.26 -18.43
C PRO A 446 8.64 -56.05 -18.25
N ARG A 447 8.02 -56.47 -19.36
CA ARG A 447 6.82 -57.34 -19.38
C ARG A 447 7.14 -58.80 -19.01
N PRO A 448 6.13 -59.57 -18.53
CA PRO A 448 5.77 -60.85 -19.17
C PRO A 448 4.22 -61.04 -19.31
N PRO A 449 3.71 -62.10 -20.00
CA PRO A 449 2.66 -61.93 -21.00
C PRO A 449 1.34 -62.73 -20.80
N GLN A 450 0.41 -62.50 -21.75
CA GLN A 450 -0.73 -63.32 -22.23
C GLN A 450 -2.07 -63.33 -21.48
N GLY A 451 -3.14 -63.06 -22.25
CA GLY A 451 -4.37 -63.88 -22.24
C GLY A 451 -5.70 -63.16 -22.04
N GLY A 452 -6.61 -63.27 -23.02
CA GLY A 452 -8.05 -63.37 -22.77
C GLY A 452 -8.91 -62.14 -23.12
N ALA A 453 -9.75 -62.30 -24.13
CA ALA A 453 -10.86 -61.43 -24.48
C ALA A 453 -12.01 -61.48 -23.45
N CYS A 454 -12.80 -60.40 -23.34
CA CYS A 454 -14.28 -60.37 -23.33
C CYS A 454 -14.83 -59.07 -22.70
N GLY A 455 -15.75 -58.40 -23.41
CA GLY A 455 -16.98 -57.82 -22.86
C GLY A 455 -16.93 -56.49 -22.08
N GLU A 456 -17.80 -55.55 -22.49
CA GLU A 456 -18.33 -54.37 -21.75
C GLU A 456 -18.78 -54.71 -20.29
N PRO A 457 -19.18 -53.77 -19.37
CA PRO A 457 -19.64 -52.37 -19.57
C PRO A 457 -19.30 -51.35 -18.45
N ALA A 458 -19.90 -50.15 -18.56
CA ALA A 458 -20.52 -49.36 -17.47
C ALA A 458 -19.80 -48.16 -16.81
N LEU A 459 -20.61 -47.10 -16.65
CA LEU A 459 -20.71 -46.15 -15.51
C LEU A 459 -19.40 -45.60 -14.92
N VAL A 460 -19.18 -44.30 -15.12
CA VAL A 460 -18.13 -43.52 -14.46
C VAL A 460 -18.58 -43.10 -13.05
N PRO A 461 -17.92 -43.53 -11.96
CA PRO A 461 -18.05 -42.93 -10.64
C PRO A 461 -16.92 -41.93 -10.38
N ARG A 462 -17.27 -40.89 -9.63
CA ARG A 462 -16.39 -39.88 -9.02
C ARG A 462 -15.21 -40.52 -8.27
N ALA A 463 -14.00 -40.01 -8.46
CA ALA A 463 -12.83 -40.35 -7.64
C ALA A 463 -12.38 -39.14 -6.82
N PHE A 464 -12.55 -39.25 -5.51
CA PHE A 464 -11.85 -38.46 -4.48
C PHE A 464 -10.38 -38.88 -4.44
N PHE A 465 -9.45 -37.93 -4.34
CA PHE A 465 -8.07 -38.24 -3.96
C PHE A 465 -7.86 -38.03 -2.47
N ARG A 466 -7.43 -39.11 -1.81
CA ARG A 466 -7.19 -39.26 -0.38
C ARG A 466 -5.74 -38.88 -0.07
N LEU A 467 -5.53 -37.92 0.82
CA LEU A 467 -4.23 -37.59 1.39
C LEU A 467 -3.77 -38.70 2.35
N GLY A 468 -2.48 -39.04 2.28
CA GLY A 468 -1.85 -40.18 2.94
C GLY A 468 -1.82 -40.12 4.48
N HIS A 469 -1.77 -41.30 5.09
CA HIS A 469 -1.63 -41.54 6.53
C HIS A 469 -0.17 -41.93 6.89
N PRO A 470 0.20 -41.97 8.19
CA PRO A 470 1.51 -41.55 8.69
C PRO A 470 2.44 -42.70 9.13
N HIS A 471 3.68 -42.29 9.45
CA HIS A 471 4.76 -42.93 10.21
C HIS A 471 5.96 -43.51 9.43
N ALA A 472 7.11 -42.84 9.58
CA ALA A 472 8.30 -43.44 10.18
C ALA A 472 9.28 -42.33 10.65
N VAL A 473 9.56 -42.31 11.95
CA VAL A 473 10.56 -41.44 12.59
C VAL A 473 11.95 -42.05 12.40
N ARG A 474 12.93 -41.28 11.88
CA ARG A 474 14.39 -41.51 12.07
C ARG A 474 15.21 -40.21 11.96
N PRO A 475 16.43 -40.15 12.54
CA PRO A 475 16.87 -39.01 13.34
C PRO A 475 17.62 -37.91 12.58
N ARG A 476 17.62 -36.71 13.19
CA ARG A 476 18.30 -35.47 12.76
C ARG A 476 19.79 -35.68 12.44
N GLY A 477 20.15 -35.53 11.17
CA GLY A 477 21.53 -35.29 10.72
C GLY A 477 21.76 -33.79 10.51
N GLN A 478 22.84 -33.26 11.08
CA GLN A 478 23.26 -31.86 10.94
C GLN A 478 23.55 -31.49 9.48
N LEU A 479 22.91 -30.45 8.97
CA LEU A 479 23.24 -29.84 7.68
C LEU A 479 24.58 -29.09 7.81
N ARG A 480 25.58 -29.48 7.02
CA ARG A 480 26.82 -28.71 6.82
C ARG A 480 26.63 -27.71 5.67
N PRO A 481 27.18 -26.49 5.76
CA PRO A 481 27.03 -25.48 4.71
C PRO A 481 27.83 -25.87 3.46
N VAL A 482 27.14 -25.92 2.32
CA VAL A 482 27.72 -26.08 0.98
C VAL A 482 28.45 -24.78 0.61
N GLN A 483 29.72 -24.89 0.21
CA GLN A 483 30.48 -23.78 -0.38
C GLN A 483 29.85 -23.37 -1.72
N LEU A 484 29.39 -22.12 -1.81
CA LEU A 484 28.86 -21.52 -3.04
C LEU A 484 30.01 -21.03 -3.95
N PRO A 485 29.96 -21.25 -5.28
CA PRO A 485 30.90 -20.65 -6.23
C PRO A 485 30.72 -19.13 -6.34
N GLN A 486 31.81 -18.40 -6.58
CA GLN A 486 31.82 -16.95 -6.79
C GLN A 486 30.98 -16.56 -8.02
N ARG A 487 29.90 -15.80 -7.80
CA ARG A 487 29.05 -15.17 -8.83
C ARG A 487 28.92 -13.69 -8.52
N LEU A 488 28.94 -12.86 -9.58
CA LEU A 488 28.69 -11.42 -9.53
C LEU A 488 27.27 -11.17 -9.02
N ARG A 489 27.18 -10.52 -7.86
CA ARG A 489 25.95 -10.12 -7.18
C ARG A 489 25.64 -8.67 -7.58
N LEU A 490 24.41 -8.21 -7.38
CA LEU A 490 24.11 -6.79 -7.24
C LEU A 490 23.49 -6.61 -5.86
N ALA A 491 23.97 -5.63 -5.10
CA ALA A 491 23.59 -5.38 -3.72
C ALA A 491 23.74 -3.89 -3.43
N VAL A 492 22.64 -3.19 -3.29
CA VAL A 492 22.65 -1.76 -3.01
C VAL A 492 23.60 -1.41 -1.85
N ARG A 493 24.50 -0.45 -2.02
CA ARG A 493 25.36 0.07 -0.95
C ARG A 493 25.02 1.52 -0.69
N HIS A 494 25.27 2.01 0.51
CA HIS A 494 25.31 3.44 0.76
C HIS A 494 26.80 3.86 0.76
N CYS A 495 27.18 4.98 0.16
CA CYS A 495 28.59 5.36 0.05
C CYS A 495 29.01 6.32 1.18
N ALA A 496 30.25 6.21 1.65
CA ALA A 496 30.87 7.17 2.56
C ALA A 496 32.24 7.58 2.03
N ARG A 497 32.43 8.87 1.72
CA ARG A 497 33.74 9.43 1.37
C ARG A 497 34.71 9.31 2.55
N ARG A 498 35.53 8.26 2.59
CA ARG A 498 36.69 8.19 3.50
C ARG A 498 38.00 8.44 2.75
N ARG A 499 38.74 9.45 3.22
CA ARG A 499 40.17 9.62 2.93
C ARG A 499 40.93 8.41 3.49
N ARG A 500 41.92 7.94 2.73
CA ARG A 500 42.86 6.88 3.11
C ARG A 500 43.48 7.21 4.47
N ASP A 501 43.39 6.28 5.43
CA ASP A 501 44.52 5.91 6.29
C ASP A 501 44.25 4.69 7.19
N ALA A 502 45.34 3.92 7.38
CA ALA A 502 45.63 2.88 8.37
C ALA A 502 44.94 1.49 8.24
N ALA A 503 45.69 0.55 7.66
CA ALA A 503 45.46 -0.89 7.76
C ALA A 503 45.87 -1.43 9.15
N VAL A 504 44.97 -2.16 9.83
CA VAL A 504 45.27 -2.92 11.06
C VAL A 504 45.45 -4.40 10.70
N ARG A 505 46.64 -4.94 10.95
CA ARG A 505 46.95 -6.38 10.83
C ARG A 505 46.58 -7.11 12.13
N PHE A 506 45.85 -8.21 12.03
CA PHE A 506 45.60 -9.12 13.17
C PHE A 506 46.75 -10.13 13.33
N ARG A 507 47.23 -10.31 14.57
CA ARG A 507 48.22 -11.31 14.99
C ARG A 507 47.50 -12.56 15.50
N GLN A 508 47.89 -13.76 15.06
CA GLN A 508 47.42 -15.04 15.60
C GLN A 508 47.86 -15.20 17.06
N GLY A 509 46.91 -15.56 17.93
CA GLY A 509 47.11 -15.76 19.36
C GLY A 509 47.92 -17.01 19.70
N GLY A 510 49.01 -16.81 20.44
CA GLY A 510 49.73 -17.86 21.16
C GLY A 510 49.06 -18.15 22.51
N ARG A 511 49.02 -19.44 22.86
CA ARG A 511 48.50 -20.01 24.12
C ARG A 511 49.21 -19.42 25.35
N ALA A 512 48.45 -19.18 26.41
CA ALA A 512 48.98 -19.13 27.78
C ALA A 512 48.12 -20.00 28.70
N HIS A 513 48.78 -20.98 29.31
CA HIS A 513 48.29 -21.81 30.41
C HIS A 513 48.18 -20.97 31.70
N ARG A 514 47.26 -21.38 32.59
CA ARG A 514 47.09 -20.88 33.95
C ARG A 514 48.23 -21.30 34.90
N ALA A 515 48.30 -20.52 35.99
CA ALA A 515 48.69 -20.85 37.37
C ALA A 515 50.07 -20.33 37.84
N GLY A 516 50.03 -19.60 38.97
CA GLY A 516 51.17 -19.05 39.69
C GLY A 516 50.88 -17.64 40.18
#